data_AF-M7AM12-F1
#
_entry.id   AF-M7AM12-F1
#
_cell.length_a   1.000
_cell.length_b   1.000
_cell.length_c   1.000
_cell.angle_alpha   90.00
_cell.angle_beta   90.00
_cell.angle_gamma   90.00
#
_symmetry.space_group_name_H-M   'P 1'
#
loop_
_entity.id
_entity.type
_entity.pdbx_description
1 polymer ?
#
loop_
_entity_poly.entity_id
_entity_poly.type
_entity_poly.pdbx_seq_one_letter_code
_entity_poly.pdbx_strand_id
1 'polypeptide(L)'
;NVPDRITGRAGLEELETINPSRTWNFVEINVTLEELKRMRQQHIRHLVYPLDTVLDDSIGCAVWFASLGEGFITTQGDVKPYKSSAKVVLTGIGADEQLAGYSRHRVCFKKYGLEGLNKELGMELARISSRNLGRDDRIIGDHGKEARFPFLDEDVVSFLNSLPVSEKADLTLPRGIGEKLLLRLAAKELGLTASTILPKRAMQFGSRIAKMENSKEKASDKCSRLQSVSVD
;
A
#
# COMPACT_ATOMS: atom_id res chain seq x y z
N ASN A 1 5.92 -8.02 16.58
CA ASN A 1 4.55 -7.49 16.43
C ASN A 1 4.54 -6.11 15.78
N VAL A 2 4.41 -6.09 14.46
CA VAL A 2 4.19 -4.89 13.64
C VAL A 2 2.69 -4.74 13.32
N PRO A 3 2.15 -3.52 13.16
CA PRO A 3 0.72 -3.33 12.97
C PRO A 3 0.11 -4.00 11.73
N ASP A 4 0.84 -4.10 10.62
CA ASP A 4 0.38 -4.78 9.40
C ASP A 4 0.18 -6.28 9.62
N ARG A 5 1.07 -6.95 10.35
CA ARG A 5 0.99 -8.36 10.75
C ARG A 5 -0.30 -8.68 11.49
N ILE A 6 -0.68 -7.80 12.43
CA ILE A 6 -1.90 -7.96 13.22
C ILE A 6 -3.14 -7.85 12.32
N THR A 7 -3.21 -6.80 11.51
CA THR A 7 -4.37 -6.60 10.60
C THR A 7 -4.41 -7.63 9.47
N GLY A 8 -3.25 -8.12 9.02
CA GLY A 8 -3.15 -9.12 7.97
C GLY A 8 -3.64 -10.49 8.42
N ARG A 9 -3.33 -10.90 9.67
CA ARG A 9 -3.88 -12.14 10.25
C ARG A 9 -5.39 -12.07 10.43
N ALA A 10 -5.92 -10.96 10.94
CA ALA A 10 -7.36 -10.75 11.04
C ALA A 10 -8.05 -10.77 9.65
N GLY A 11 -7.41 -10.18 8.63
CA GLY A 11 -7.91 -10.25 7.25
C GLY A 11 -7.87 -11.66 6.66
N LEU A 12 -6.86 -12.46 7.00
CA LEU A 12 -6.77 -13.87 6.60
C LEU A 12 -7.94 -14.69 7.17
N GLU A 13 -8.21 -14.56 8.47
CA GLU A 13 -9.32 -15.25 9.14
C GLU A 13 -10.67 -14.94 8.46
N GLU A 14 -10.86 -13.69 8.04
CA GLU A 14 -12.05 -13.26 7.30
C GLU A 14 -12.11 -13.90 5.89
N LEU A 15 -11.00 -13.93 5.16
CA LEU A 15 -10.93 -14.56 3.84
C LEU A 15 -11.13 -16.08 3.89
N GLU A 16 -10.61 -16.75 4.92
CA GLU A 16 -10.82 -18.18 5.18
C GLU A 16 -12.29 -18.47 5.48
N THR A 17 -12.97 -17.58 6.20
CA THR A 17 -14.40 -17.70 6.50
C THR A 17 -15.26 -17.54 5.23
N ILE A 18 -14.95 -16.54 4.39
CA ILE A 18 -15.71 -16.25 3.17
C ILE A 18 -15.47 -17.32 2.09
N ASN A 19 -14.23 -17.80 1.96
CA ASN A 19 -13.82 -18.74 0.92
C ASN A 19 -13.06 -19.94 1.52
N PRO A 20 -13.74 -20.86 2.23
CA PRO A 20 -13.09 -21.94 2.97
C PRO A 20 -12.43 -23.00 2.09
N SER A 21 -12.84 -23.12 0.82
CA SER A 21 -12.23 -24.05 -0.13
C SER A 21 -10.93 -23.51 -0.73
N ARG A 22 -10.64 -22.22 -0.57
CA ARG A 22 -9.43 -21.58 -1.11
C ARG A 22 -8.26 -21.81 -0.16
N THR A 23 -7.14 -22.28 -0.70
CA THR A 23 -5.87 -22.29 0.04
C THR A 23 -5.33 -20.86 0.16
N TRP A 24 -5.30 -20.34 1.38
CA TRP A 24 -4.70 -19.05 1.70
C TRP A 24 -3.33 -19.24 2.34
N ASN A 25 -2.29 -18.69 1.71
CA ASN A 25 -0.92 -18.74 2.23
C ASN A 25 -0.52 -17.35 2.73
N PHE A 26 -0.58 -17.14 4.05
CA PHE A 26 -0.15 -15.89 4.67
C PHE A 26 1.37 -15.91 4.92
N VAL A 27 2.12 -15.33 4.00
CA VAL A 27 3.59 -15.35 4.02
C VAL A 27 4.13 -14.25 4.93
N GLU A 28 4.88 -14.68 5.94
CA GLU A 28 5.51 -13.84 6.92
C GLU A 28 6.92 -13.47 6.52
N ILE A 29 7.04 -12.28 5.94
CA ILE A 29 8.33 -11.73 5.50
C ILE A 29 8.93 -10.96 6.66
N ASN A 30 10.06 -11.45 7.16
CA ASN A 30 10.77 -10.90 8.31
C ASN A 30 12.12 -10.35 7.85
N VAL A 31 12.25 -9.03 7.86
CA VAL A 31 13.43 -8.33 7.34
C VAL A 31 14.21 -7.75 8.51
N THR A 32 15.50 -8.07 8.59
CA THR A 32 16.38 -7.47 9.62
C THR A 32 16.83 -6.07 9.20
N LEU A 33 17.27 -5.26 10.17
CA LEU A 33 17.82 -3.93 9.86
C LEU A 33 19.08 -4.02 8.98
N GLU A 34 19.92 -5.02 9.20
CA GLU A 34 21.13 -5.25 8.41
C GLU A 34 20.78 -5.63 6.96
N GLU A 35 19.82 -6.54 6.78
CA GLU A 35 19.33 -6.93 5.46
C GLU A 35 18.72 -5.74 4.72
N LEU A 36 17.87 -4.95 5.39
CA LEU A 36 17.30 -3.73 4.84
C LEU A 36 18.38 -2.78 4.35
N LYS A 37 19.36 -2.46 5.20
CA LYS A 37 20.47 -1.54 4.85
C LYS A 37 21.25 -2.06 3.64
N ARG A 38 21.61 -3.34 3.66
CA ARG A 38 22.39 -3.99 2.61
C ARG A 38 21.65 -3.98 1.27
N MET A 39 20.42 -4.50 1.23
CA MET A 39 19.62 -4.56 0.00
C MET A 39 19.28 -3.16 -0.53
N ARG A 40 19.00 -2.20 0.36
CA ARG A 40 18.74 -0.83 -0.05
C ARG A 40 19.94 -0.20 -0.75
N GLN A 41 21.12 -0.31 -0.15
CA GLN A 41 22.34 0.29 -0.69
C GLN A 41 22.79 -0.39 -1.99
N GLN A 42 22.67 -1.72 -2.07
CA GLN A 42 23.15 -2.47 -3.23
C GLN A 42 22.17 -2.40 -4.40
N HIS A 43 20.86 -2.29 -4.12
CA HIS A 43 19.85 -2.60 -5.12
C HIS A 43 18.67 -1.63 -5.13
N ILE A 44 17.90 -1.56 -4.03
CA ILE A 44 16.58 -0.89 -4.01
C ILE A 44 16.70 0.60 -4.35
N ARG A 45 17.78 1.29 -3.94
CA ARG A 45 17.97 2.71 -4.25
C ARG A 45 17.96 3.01 -5.76
N HIS A 46 18.48 2.08 -6.56
CA HIS A 46 18.54 2.22 -8.02
C HIS A 46 17.16 2.07 -8.66
N LEU A 47 16.29 1.25 -8.06
CA LEU A 47 14.91 1.04 -8.48
C LEU A 47 14.00 2.20 -8.06
N VAL A 48 14.30 2.86 -6.93
CA VAL A 48 13.53 4.02 -6.43
C VAL A 48 13.83 5.30 -7.22
N TYR A 49 15.08 5.54 -7.62
CA TYR A 49 15.49 6.67 -8.46
C TYR A 49 14.51 6.85 -9.64
N PRO A 50 14.08 8.04 -10.08
CA PRO A 50 14.60 9.35 -9.70
C PRO A 50 13.99 9.92 -8.42
N LEU A 51 13.09 9.18 -7.76
CA LEU A 51 12.53 9.61 -6.49
C LEU A 51 13.60 9.55 -5.40
N ASP A 52 13.63 10.57 -4.53
CA ASP A 52 14.72 10.77 -3.58
C ASP A 52 14.26 11.13 -2.16
N THR A 53 12.99 10.92 -1.81
CA THR A 53 12.46 11.26 -0.48
C THR A 53 12.44 10.08 0.48
N VAL A 54 12.34 10.35 1.78
CA VAL A 54 12.19 9.32 2.84
C VAL A 54 10.91 8.50 2.64
N LEU A 55 9.86 9.10 2.09
CA LEU A 55 8.64 8.38 1.71
C LEU A 55 8.93 7.34 0.63
N ASP A 56 9.68 7.73 -0.40
CA ASP A 56 9.99 6.88 -1.54
C ASP A 56 10.90 5.72 -1.14
N ASP A 57 11.89 5.98 -0.29
CA ASP A 57 12.75 4.97 0.34
C ASP A 57 11.91 3.92 1.09
N SER A 58 11.08 4.40 2.02
CA SER A 58 10.35 3.52 2.94
C SER A 58 9.25 2.70 2.25
N ILE A 59 8.54 3.28 1.27
CA ILE A 59 7.57 2.52 0.47
C ILE A 59 8.29 1.56 -0.47
N GLY A 60 9.31 2.04 -1.20
CA GLY A 60 10.08 1.21 -2.14
C GLY A 60 10.66 -0.03 -1.46
N CYS A 61 11.29 0.14 -0.28
CA CYS A 61 11.79 -0.99 0.49
C CYS A 61 10.68 -1.94 0.93
N ALA A 62 9.56 -1.43 1.43
CA ALA A 62 8.45 -2.28 1.87
C ALA A 62 7.88 -3.11 0.72
N VAL A 63 7.66 -2.50 -0.45
CA VAL A 63 7.15 -3.18 -1.64
C VAL A 63 8.16 -4.19 -2.17
N TRP A 64 9.45 -3.86 -2.19
CA TRP A 64 10.50 -4.76 -2.68
C TRP A 64 10.52 -6.06 -1.87
N PHE A 65 10.66 -5.96 -0.56
CA PHE A 65 10.64 -7.15 0.31
C PHE A 65 9.31 -7.90 0.24
N ALA A 66 8.17 -7.19 0.20
CA ALA A 66 6.86 -7.84 0.08
C ALA A 66 6.71 -8.62 -1.23
N SER A 67 7.17 -8.04 -2.33
CA SER A 67 7.04 -8.62 -3.67
C SER A 67 8.04 -9.75 -3.93
N LEU A 68 9.12 -9.89 -3.16
CA LEU A 68 9.95 -11.10 -3.17
C LEU A 68 9.10 -12.36 -2.92
N GLY A 69 8.13 -12.27 -1.99
CA GLY A 69 7.20 -13.36 -1.68
C GLY A 69 7.89 -14.56 -1.02
N GLU A 70 8.99 -14.31 -0.30
CA GLU A 70 9.79 -15.30 0.42
C GLU A 70 9.75 -15.00 1.91
N GLY A 71 9.43 -16.00 2.72
CA GLY A 71 9.27 -15.85 4.16
C GLY A 71 8.81 -17.15 4.79
N PHE A 72 7.94 -17.07 5.79
CA PHE A 72 7.45 -18.23 6.52
C PHE A 72 5.93 -18.33 6.44
N ILE A 73 5.39 -19.52 6.33
CA ILE A 73 3.94 -19.76 6.53
C ILE A 73 3.75 -20.62 7.76
N THR A 74 2.63 -20.41 8.45
CA THR A 74 2.21 -21.26 9.56
C THR A 74 1.09 -22.18 9.06
N THR A 75 1.30 -23.49 9.15
CA THR A 75 0.27 -24.49 8.82
C THR A 75 0.10 -25.40 10.03
N GLN A 76 -1.10 -25.44 10.62
CA GLN A 76 -1.40 -26.29 11.79
C GLN A 76 -0.44 -26.10 12.99
N GLY A 77 0.09 -24.88 13.17
CA GLY A 77 1.04 -24.55 14.23
C GLY A 77 2.52 -24.70 13.83
N ASP A 78 2.81 -25.40 12.73
CA ASP A 78 4.19 -25.54 12.23
C ASP A 78 4.58 -24.38 11.33
N VAL A 79 5.73 -23.78 11.63
CA VAL A 79 6.32 -22.69 10.84
C VAL A 79 7.29 -23.29 9.84
N LYS A 80 7.07 -23.05 8.55
CA LYS A 80 7.95 -23.53 7.47
C LYS A 80 8.35 -22.41 6.51
N PRO A 81 9.58 -22.45 5.97
CA PRO A 81 9.97 -21.56 4.88
C PRO A 81 9.06 -21.72 3.68
N TYR A 82 8.75 -20.63 3.01
CA TYR A 82 7.89 -20.59 1.83
C TYR A 82 8.35 -19.52 0.85
N LYS A 83 8.33 -19.87 -0.43
CA LYS A 83 8.56 -18.95 -1.53
C LYS A 83 7.43 -19.06 -2.54
N SER A 84 6.73 -17.96 -2.76
CA SER A 84 5.65 -17.90 -3.74
C SER A 84 6.20 -18.01 -5.16
N SER A 85 5.64 -18.91 -5.97
CA SER A 85 5.91 -19.03 -7.41
C SER A 85 5.12 -18.02 -8.25
N ALA A 86 4.22 -17.24 -7.63
CA ALA A 86 3.37 -16.30 -8.33
C ALA A 86 4.18 -15.26 -9.11
N LYS A 87 3.84 -15.11 -10.39
CA LYS A 87 4.43 -14.13 -11.31
C LYS A 87 3.66 -12.81 -11.35
N VAL A 88 2.51 -12.75 -10.70
CA VAL A 88 1.63 -11.58 -10.66
C VAL A 88 1.44 -11.14 -9.22
N VAL A 89 1.57 -9.84 -8.96
CA VAL A 89 1.26 -9.20 -7.69
C VAL A 89 0.07 -8.27 -7.90
N LEU A 90 -1.05 -8.56 -7.23
CA LEU A 90 -2.19 -7.67 -7.20
C LEU A 90 -1.96 -6.58 -6.15
N THR A 91 -2.09 -5.32 -6.55
CA THR A 91 -1.90 -4.17 -5.64
C THR A 91 -3.20 -3.40 -5.47
N GLY A 92 -3.40 -2.81 -4.29
CA GLY A 92 -4.55 -1.93 -4.01
C GLY A 92 -4.32 -0.47 -4.40
N ILE A 93 -3.24 -0.15 -5.13
CA ILE A 93 -2.93 1.22 -5.56
C ILE A 93 -4.03 1.75 -6.47
N GLY A 94 -4.38 3.03 -6.32
CA GLY A 94 -5.49 3.67 -7.03
C GLY A 94 -6.77 3.74 -6.19
N ALA A 95 -6.95 2.86 -5.20
CA ALA A 95 -8.13 2.89 -4.36
C ALA A 95 -8.21 4.16 -3.49
N ASP A 96 -7.11 4.53 -2.85
CA ASP A 96 -7.10 5.68 -1.94
C ASP A 96 -7.15 7.02 -2.71
N GLU A 97 -6.52 7.09 -3.88
CA GLU A 97 -6.50 8.25 -4.78
C GLU A 97 -7.88 8.56 -5.38
N GLN A 98 -8.67 7.53 -5.70
CA GLN A 98 -9.98 7.70 -6.34
C GLN A 98 -11.14 7.80 -5.35
N LEU A 99 -11.01 7.18 -4.17
CA LEU A 99 -12.10 7.02 -3.20
C LEU A 99 -11.84 7.79 -1.88
N ALA A 100 -11.02 8.83 -1.94
CA ALA A 100 -10.74 9.71 -0.81
C ALA A 100 -10.15 9.00 0.44
N GLY A 101 -9.19 8.09 0.25
CA GLY A 101 -8.65 7.25 1.32
C GLY A 101 -7.58 7.89 2.21
N TYR A 102 -6.88 8.93 1.75
CA TYR A 102 -5.85 9.61 2.53
C TYR A 102 -6.42 10.58 3.59
N SER A 103 -5.75 10.69 4.74
CA SER A 103 -6.15 11.65 5.78
C SER A 103 -6.11 13.11 5.30
N ARG A 104 -5.24 13.44 4.33
CA ARG A 104 -5.18 14.77 3.71
C ARG A 104 -6.47 15.13 2.96
N HIS A 105 -7.21 14.14 2.45
CA HIS A 105 -8.49 14.38 1.79
C HIS A 105 -9.52 14.96 2.74
N ARG A 106 -9.55 14.47 3.98
CA ARG A 106 -10.41 15.03 5.02
C ARG A 106 -10.02 16.46 5.38
N VAL A 107 -8.72 16.78 5.40
CA VAL A 107 -8.23 18.15 5.62
C VAL A 107 -8.65 19.06 4.46
N CYS A 108 -8.48 18.60 3.22
CA CYS A 108 -8.90 19.31 2.01
C CYS A 108 -10.41 19.57 2.01
N PHE A 109 -11.22 18.54 2.26
CA PHE A 109 -12.68 18.65 2.36
C PHE A 109 -13.13 19.66 3.43
N LYS A 110 -12.54 19.63 4.62
CA LYS A 110 -12.87 20.61 5.67
C LYS A 110 -12.56 22.05 5.26
N LYS A 111 -11.53 22.25 4.43
CA LYS A 111 -11.07 23.58 4.03
C LYS A 111 -11.79 24.11 2.79
N TYR A 112 -12.12 23.24 1.84
CA TYR A 112 -12.54 23.61 0.49
C TYR A 112 -13.80 22.88 0.01
N GLY A 113 -14.47 22.12 0.88
CA GLY A 113 -15.69 21.37 0.57
C GLY A 113 -15.49 20.26 -0.46
N LEU A 114 -16.60 19.80 -1.05
CA LEU A 114 -16.62 18.73 -2.06
C LEU A 114 -15.88 19.12 -3.34
N GLU A 115 -15.97 20.39 -3.76
CA GLU A 115 -15.30 20.88 -4.97
C GLU A 115 -13.77 20.78 -4.82
N GLY A 116 -13.23 21.26 -3.69
CA GLY A 116 -11.80 21.15 -3.42
C GLY A 116 -11.33 19.71 -3.29
N LEU A 117 -12.13 18.85 -2.65
CA LEU A 117 -11.84 17.41 -2.60
C LEU A 117 -11.78 16.81 -4.01
N ASN A 118 -12.75 17.10 -4.88
CA ASN A 118 -12.76 16.58 -6.26
C ASN A 118 -11.50 17.01 -7.04
N LYS A 119 -11.09 18.27 -6.90
CA LYS A 119 -9.84 18.79 -7.50
C LYS A 119 -8.60 18.08 -6.96
N GLU A 120 -8.53 17.81 -5.66
CA GLU A 120 -7.43 17.08 -5.05
C GLU A 120 -7.33 15.65 -5.61
N LEU A 121 -8.43 14.90 -5.64
CA LEU A 121 -8.45 13.53 -6.18
C LEU A 121 -8.05 13.49 -7.67
N GLY A 122 -8.57 14.42 -8.47
CA GLY A 122 -8.20 14.52 -9.88
C GLY A 122 -6.71 14.82 -10.08
N MET A 123 -6.13 15.70 -9.26
CA MET A 123 -4.69 16.00 -9.28
C MET A 123 -3.83 14.80 -8.88
N GLU A 124 -4.26 14.01 -7.90
CA GLU A 124 -3.56 12.79 -7.49
C GLU A 124 -3.58 11.74 -8.60
N LEU A 125 -4.76 11.47 -9.18
CA LEU A 125 -4.90 10.51 -10.26
C LEU A 125 -4.04 10.91 -11.47
N ALA A 126 -4.03 12.20 -11.84
CA ALA A 126 -3.19 12.71 -12.93
C ALA A 126 -1.68 12.54 -12.69
N ARG A 127 -1.24 12.38 -11.43
CA ARG A 127 0.17 12.25 -11.04
C ARG A 127 0.54 10.83 -10.59
N ILE A 128 -0.40 9.90 -10.55
CA ILE A 128 -0.20 8.57 -9.97
C ILE A 128 0.92 7.79 -10.68
N SER A 129 1.05 8.00 -12.00
CA SER A 129 2.09 7.36 -12.82
C SER A 129 3.50 7.69 -12.35
N SER A 130 3.79 8.98 -12.12
CA SER A 130 5.13 9.44 -11.70
C SER A 130 5.35 9.35 -10.19
N ARG A 131 4.28 9.37 -9.38
CA ARG A 131 4.38 9.33 -7.91
C ARG A 131 4.41 7.92 -7.33
N ASN A 132 3.72 6.96 -7.94
CA ASN A 132 3.60 5.60 -7.42
C ASN A 132 3.99 4.56 -8.46
N LEU A 133 3.28 4.54 -9.60
CA LEU A 133 3.37 3.40 -10.54
C LEU A 133 4.79 3.19 -11.06
N GLY A 134 5.51 4.25 -11.44
CA GLY A 134 6.88 4.10 -11.95
C GLY A 134 7.86 3.52 -10.93
N ARG A 135 7.73 3.86 -9.64
CA ARG A 135 8.53 3.24 -8.57
C ARG A 135 8.11 1.79 -8.37
N ASP A 136 6.81 1.57 -8.18
CA ASP A 136 6.29 0.27 -7.77
C ASP A 136 6.45 -0.79 -8.87
N ASP A 137 6.33 -0.40 -10.14
CA ASP A 137 6.62 -1.24 -11.31
C ASP A 137 8.06 -1.76 -11.31
N ARG A 138 9.05 -0.87 -11.19
CA ARG A 138 10.47 -1.27 -11.16
C ARG A 138 10.82 -2.11 -9.95
N ILE A 139 10.23 -1.78 -8.80
CA ILE A 139 10.43 -2.50 -7.55
C ILE A 139 9.89 -3.93 -7.63
N ILE A 140 8.67 -4.12 -8.16
CA ILE A 140 8.03 -5.43 -8.27
C ILE A 140 8.66 -6.23 -9.42
N GLY A 141 8.91 -5.57 -10.54
CA GLY A 141 9.52 -6.13 -11.75
C GLY A 141 10.91 -6.70 -11.54
N ASP A 142 11.66 -6.15 -10.58
CA ASP A 142 12.98 -6.64 -10.19
C ASP A 142 12.98 -8.10 -9.71
N HIS A 143 11.87 -8.58 -9.18
CA HIS A 143 11.68 -9.98 -8.80
C HIS A 143 11.13 -10.87 -9.91
N GLY A 144 11.09 -10.37 -11.15
CA GLY A 144 10.48 -11.05 -12.29
C GLY A 144 8.98 -11.24 -12.11
N LYS A 145 8.31 -10.26 -11.48
CA LYS A 145 6.86 -10.26 -11.24
C LYS A 145 6.20 -9.06 -11.89
N GLU A 146 5.00 -9.26 -12.40
CA GLU A 146 4.16 -8.23 -12.99
C GLU A 146 3.21 -7.68 -11.91
N ALA A 147 3.20 -6.36 -11.73
CA ALA A 147 2.21 -5.69 -10.90
C ALA A 147 0.91 -5.51 -11.68
N ARG A 148 -0.24 -5.85 -11.07
CA ARG A 148 -1.56 -5.55 -11.62
C ARG A 148 -2.34 -4.68 -10.65
N PHE A 149 -3.08 -3.72 -11.21
CA PHE A 149 -3.70 -2.63 -10.47
C PHE A 149 -5.22 -2.62 -10.73
N PRO A 150 -6.01 -3.52 -10.09
CA PRO A 150 -7.44 -3.62 -10.37
C PRO A 150 -8.23 -2.30 -10.20
N PHE A 151 -7.79 -1.43 -9.30
CA PHE A 151 -8.43 -0.12 -9.12
C PHE A 151 -8.09 0.89 -10.21
N LEU A 152 -7.08 0.63 -11.03
CA LEU A 152 -6.67 1.47 -12.15
C LEU A 152 -7.01 0.84 -13.51
N ASP A 153 -7.83 -0.21 -13.50
CA ASP A 153 -8.49 -0.70 -14.70
C ASP A 153 -9.34 0.42 -15.32
N GLU A 154 -9.34 0.55 -16.65
CA GLU A 154 -9.96 1.66 -17.35
C GLU A 154 -11.47 1.75 -17.09
N ASP A 155 -12.17 0.61 -17.00
CA ASP A 155 -13.60 0.58 -16.72
C ASP A 155 -13.88 0.99 -15.27
N VAL A 156 -13.04 0.55 -14.33
CA VAL A 156 -13.15 0.96 -12.91
C VAL A 156 -12.91 2.46 -12.76
N VAL A 157 -11.86 2.99 -13.41
CA VAL A 157 -11.54 4.42 -13.38
C VAL A 157 -12.68 5.23 -14.02
N SER A 158 -13.17 4.80 -15.19
CA SER A 158 -14.28 5.45 -15.90
C SER A 158 -15.54 5.49 -15.03
N PHE A 159 -15.92 4.35 -14.44
CA PHE A 159 -17.05 4.25 -13.52
C PHE A 159 -16.89 5.21 -12.33
N LEU A 160 -15.76 5.18 -11.62
CA LEU A 160 -15.55 6.04 -10.46
C LEU A 160 -15.49 7.54 -10.81
N ASN A 161 -15.03 7.90 -12.00
CA ASN A 161 -15.05 9.30 -12.47
C ASN A 161 -16.43 9.78 -12.88
N SER A 162 -17.34 8.88 -13.27
CA SER A 162 -18.74 9.23 -13.56
C SER A 162 -19.54 9.58 -12.30
N LEU A 163 -19.10 9.11 -11.13
CA LEU A 163 -19.82 9.30 -9.87
C LEU A 163 -19.45 10.63 -9.18
N PRO A 164 -20.44 11.32 -8.59
CA PRO A 164 -20.20 12.41 -7.64
C PRO A 164 -19.30 11.96 -6.48
N VAL A 165 -18.42 12.84 -6.00
CA VAL A 165 -17.52 12.52 -4.87
C VAL A 165 -18.27 12.14 -3.60
N SER A 166 -19.46 12.71 -3.38
CA SER A 166 -20.34 12.39 -2.25
C SER A 166 -20.82 10.93 -2.23
N GLU A 167 -20.89 10.28 -3.38
CA GLU A 167 -21.23 8.84 -3.47
C GLU A 167 -20.01 7.95 -3.20
N LYS A 168 -18.80 8.47 -3.41
CA LYS A 168 -17.54 7.74 -3.20
C LYS A 168 -17.09 7.79 -1.74
N ALA A 169 -17.32 8.92 -1.06
CA ALA A 169 -16.91 9.15 0.32
C ALA A 169 -17.81 10.17 1.03
N ASP A 170 -18.06 9.93 2.32
CA ASP A 170 -18.69 10.89 3.22
C ASP A 170 -17.72 11.29 4.34
N LEU A 171 -16.95 12.35 4.11
CA LEU A 171 -15.93 12.80 5.05
C LEU A 171 -16.49 13.61 6.24
N THR A 172 -17.82 13.69 6.39
CA THR A 172 -18.46 14.15 7.63
C THR A 172 -18.51 13.04 8.68
N LEU A 173 -18.55 11.78 8.25
CA LEU A 173 -18.54 10.62 9.13
C LEU A 173 -17.18 10.41 9.81
N PRO A 174 -17.12 9.67 10.94
CA PRO A 174 -15.87 9.36 11.63
C PRO A 174 -14.80 8.73 10.74
N ARG A 175 -13.54 8.86 11.16
CA ARG A 175 -12.38 8.27 10.47
C ARG A 175 -12.51 6.74 10.47
N GLY A 176 -12.28 6.13 9.31
CA GLY A 176 -12.41 4.68 9.11
C GLY A 176 -13.81 4.25 8.65
N ILE A 177 -14.76 5.18 8.59
CA ILE A 177 -16.12 4.94 8.09
C ILE A 177 -16.33 5.73 6.80
N GLY A 178 -16.08 7.04 6.85
CA GLY A 178 -16.39 7.96 5.76
C GLY A 178 -15.48 7.88 4.53
N GLU A 179 -14.19 7.62 4.74
CA GLU A 179 -13.23 7.44 3.65
C GLU A 179 -13.54 6.15 2.88
N LYS A 180 -13.52 6.17 1.55
CA LYS A 180 -13.75 4.99 0.70
C LYS A 180 -15.11 4.31 0.93
N LEU A 181 -16.14 5.10 1.22
CA LEU A 181 -17.47 4.62 1.58
C LEU A 181 -18.00 3.60 0.57
N LEU A 182 -17.95 3.91 -0.73
CA LEU A 182 -18.42 3.02 -1.79
C LEU A 182 -17.72 1.65 -1.76
N LEU A 183 -16.38 1.64 -1.60
CA LEU A 183 -15.61 0.41 -1.50
C LEU A 183 -15.91 -0.36 -0.22
N ARG A 184 -16.17 0.32 0.90
CA ARG A 184 -16.55 -0.34 2.16
C ARG A 184 -17.92 -1.03 2.04
N LEU A 185 -18.87 -0.39 1.35
CA LEU A 185 -20.17 -0.97 1.08
C LEU A 185 -20.06 -2.21 0.16
N ALA A 186 -19.31 -2.09 -0.94
CA ALA A 186 -19.05 -3.23 -1.83
C ALA A 186 -18.34 -4.39 -1.11
N ALA A 187 -17.34 -4.09 -0.28
CA ALA A 187 -16.65 -5.09 0.53
C ALA A 187 -17.60 -5.79 1.51
N LYS A 188 -18.53 -5.04 2.12
CA LYS A 188 -19.56 -5.60 3.01
C LYS A 188 -20.53 -6.52 2.27
N GLU A 189 -20.93 -6.16 1.06
CA GLU A 189 -21.77 -7.00 0.20
C GLU A 189 -21.07 -8.32 -0.17
N LEU A 190 -19.74 -8.30 -0.30
CA LEU A 190 -18.90 -9.48 -0.51
C LEU A 190 -18.62 -10.29 0.78
N GLY A 191 -19.25 -9.93 1.90
CA GLY A 191 -19.12 -10.64 3.18
C GLY A 191 -17.95 -10.21 4.07
N LEU A 192 -17.18 -9.19 3.67
CA LEU A 192 -16.16 -8.61 4.55
C LEU A 192 -16.83 -7.77 5.65
N THR A 193 -16.26 -7.78 6.85
CA THR A 193 -16.81 -7.15 8.06
C THR A 193 -15.76 -6.27 8.72
N ALA A 194 -14.80 -6.85 9.45
CA ALA A 194 -13.80 -6.12 10.21
C ALA A 194 -12.94 -5.24 9.29
N SER A 195 -12.59 -5.75 8.11
CA SER A 195 -11.81 -5.00 7.11
C SER A 195 -12.52 -3.72 6.63
N THR A 196 -13.85 -3.71 6.64
CA THR A 196 -14.67 -2.59 6.13
C THR A 196 -14.67 -1.37 7.05
N ILE A 197 -14.16 -1.47 8.28
CA ILE A 197 -14.10 -0.35 9.23
C ILE A 197 -12.66 0.06 9.60
N LEU A 198 -11.65 -0.60 9.01
CA LEU A 198 -10.26 -0.26 9.27
C LEU A 198 -9.90 1.11 8.63
N PRO A 199 -9.35 2.05 9.42
CA PRO A 199 -8.78 3.28 8.85
C PRO A 199 -7.57 2.96 7.97
N LYS A 200 -7.37 3.73 6.89
CA LYS A 200 -6.17 3.62 6.06
C LYS A 200 -4.92 3.73 6.93
N ARG A 201 -4.03 2.76 6.79
CA ARG A 201 -2.65 2.80 7.28
C ARG A 201 -1.74 2.50 6.09
N ALA A 202 -0.83 3.42 5.79
CA ALA A 202 0.13 3.20 4.71
C ALA A 202 1.14 2.11 5.10
N MET A 203 1.59 1.31 4.13
CA MET A 203 2.37 0.10 4.38
C MET A 203 3.67 0.37 5.14
N GLN A 204 4.34 1.49 4.88
CA GLN A 204 5.58 1.87 5.55
C GLN A 204 5.42 2.14 7.05
N PHE A 205 4.19 2.49 7.48
CA PHE A 205 3.84 2.60 8.90
C PHE A 205 3.31 1.28 9.46
N GLY A 206 2.65 0.48 8.63
CA GLY A 206 2.18 -0.86 8.96
C GLY A 206 3.34 -1.79 9.32
N SER A 207 4.36 -1.85 8.47
CA SER A 207 5.58 -2.65 8.67
C SER A 207 6.59 -2.02 9.62
N ARG A 208 6.35 -0.76 10.01
CA ARG A 208 7.27 0.11 10.77
C ARG A 208 8.60 0.44 10.08
N ILE A 209 8.78 0.09 8.81
CA ILE A 209 10.03 0.34 8.09
C ILE A 209 10.42 1.82 8.07
N ALA A 210 9.44 2.73 7.99
CA ALA A 210 9.67 4.18 7.99
C ALA A 210 10.34 4.72 9.27
N LYS A 211 10.31 3.95 10.37
CA LYS A 211 10.88 4.33 11.66
C LYS A 211 11.97 3.38 12.13
N MET A 212 12.44 2.47 11.28
CA MET A 212 13.46 1.49 11.67
C MET A 212 14.83 2.13 11.96
N GLU A 213 15.17 3.24 11.30
CA GLU A 213 16.48 3.88 11.45
C GLU A 213 16.42 5.25 12.12
N ASN A 214 15.53 6.14 11.66
CA ASN A 214 15.43 7.49 12.21
C ASN A 214 13.98 7.92 12.35
N SER A 215 13.49 8.01 13.59
CA SER A 215 12.11 8.39 13.88
C SER A 215 11.81 9.88 13.72
N LYS A 216 12.82 10.72 13.47
CA LYS A 216 12.69 12.18 13.40
C LYS A 216 12.56 12.71 11.96
N GLU A 217 12.82 11.89 10.95
CA GLU A 217 12.72 12.30 9.55
C GLU A 217 11.26 12.52 9.13
N LYS A 218 11.03 13.52 8.29
CA LYS A 218 9.74 13.73 7.64
C LYS A 218 9.73 12.99 6.31
N ALA A 219 8.54 12.52 5.94
CA ALA A 219 8.32 11.81 4.68
C ALA A 219 8.78 12.60 3.44
N SER A 220 8.68 13.93 3.47
CA SER A 220 9.09 14.82 2.38
C SER A 220 10.58 15.15 2.35
N ASP A 221 11.34 14.79 3.38
CA ASP A 221 12.76 15.10 3.45
C ASP A 221 13.50 14.29 2.38
N LYS A 222 14.57 14.87 1.80
CA LYS A 222 15.48 14.12 0.94
C LYS A 222 16.12 13.00 1.74
N CYS A 223 16.09 11.79 1.19
CA CYS A 223 16.64 10.60 1.80
C CYS A 223 18.11 10.48 1.44
N SER A 224 19.00 10.81 2.37
CA SER A 224 20.44 10.62 2.20
C SER A 224 20.82 9.15 1.94
N ARG A 225 20.00 8.19 2.38
CA ARG A 225 20.23 6.76 2.19
C ARG A 225 20.02 6.27 0.75
N LEU A 226 19.30 7.05 -0.06
CA LEU A 226 19.12 6.78 -1.49
C LEU A 226 20.24 7.40 -2.34
N GLN A 227 21.03 8.32 -1.78
CA GLN A 227 22.12 8.96 -2.51
C GLN A 227 23.28 7.98 -2.71
N SER A 228 23.90 8.03 -3.88
CA SER A 228 25.18 7.38 -4.10
C SER A 228 26.21 8.03 -3.19
N VAL A 229 26.85 7.24 -2.32
CA VAL A 229 28.14 7.64 -1.77
C VAL A 229 29.06 7.76 -2.98
N SER A 230 29.52 8.97 -3.29
CA SER A 230 30.61 9.17 -4.25
C SER A 230 31.74 8.27 -3.78
N VAL A 231 32.07 7.26 -4.59
CA VAL A 231 33.34 6.56 -4.43
C VAL A 231 34.34 7.51 -5.07
N ASP A 232 34.98 8.33 -4.24
CA ASP A 232 36.22 9.00 -4.62
C ASP A 232 37.34 7.96 -4.82
#